data_AF-A0A6P8XU52-F1
#
_entry.id   AF-A0A6P8XU52-F1
#
_cell.length_a   1.000
_cell.length_b   1.000
_cell.length_c   1.000
_cell.angle_alpha   90.00
_cell.angle_beta   90.00
_cell.angle_gamma   90.00
#
_symmetry.space_group_name_H-M   'P 1'
#
loop_
_entity.id
_entity.type
_entity.pdbx_description
1 polymer ?
#
loop_
_entity_poly.entity_id
_entity_poly.type
_entity_poly.pdbx_seq_one_letter_code
_entity_poly.pdbx_strand_id
1 'polypeptide(L)'
;MFSSHKHLKRKTPEGGIDRRAFIGHLVDEYYTSTNVEALEQVTANLANFAYDPINWPHLHAADALDVFVASLDTQNPNLQLHAVAALCNFCLDTQAARFILENIAIIRSLFLRTEHTEIVLHSLALHYQLLSAELTTKQELITPDLLQRVQHWRQESKDARILSSQAKLQKVEVIKRFTQQDLETFSQFTGDFNHIHTTQLPVSERRVHGALLNAVVAGIIGTKLPGPGTVVLEQHFKFLKPCRLETDTVITVRLLKARKISSVEYECRQHDDVVFAGTAKLLTKI
;
A
#
# COMPACT_ATOMS: atom_id res chain seq x y z
N MET A 1 -5.22 4.86 -24.19
CA MET A 1 -4.82 5.97 -25.10
C MET A 1 -5.90 7.04 -24.96
N PHE A 2 -5.56 8.25 -24.50
CA PHE A 2 -6.55 9.31 -24.25
C PHE A 2 -7.01 9.97 -25.56
N SER A 3 -8.27 10.36 -25.62
CA SER A 3 -8.87 11.00 -26.79
C SER A 3 -8.63 12.50 -26.78
N SER A 4 -8.59 13.10 -27.98
CA SER A 4 -8.60 14.56 -28.15
C SER A 4 -9.97 15.04 -28.63
N HIS A 5 -10.34 16.29 -28.32
CA HIS A 5 -11.59 16.89 -28.83
C HIS A 5 -11.72 16.79 -30.35
N LYS A 6 -10.62 16.94 -31.10
CA LYS A 6 -10.59 16.80 -32.56
C LYS A 6 -10.89 15.37 -33.01
N HIS A 7 -10.37 14.36 -32.30
CA HIS A 7 -10.67 12.96 -32.58
C HIS A 7 -12.14 12.62 -32.30
N LEU A 8 -12.69 13.13 -31.20
CA LEU A 8 -14.07 12.89 -30.79
C LEU A 8 -15.07 13.54 -31.75
N LYS A 9 -14.83 14.78 -32.16
CA LYS A 9 -15.67 15.49 -33.13
C LYS A 9 -15.75 14.75 -34.47
N ARG A 10 -14.66 14.10 -34.90
CA ARG A 10 -14.62 13.29 -36.12
C ARG A 10 -15.38 11.97 -36.01
N LYS A 11 -15.45 11.39 -34.82
CA LYS A 11 -16.15 10.11 -34.57
C LYS A 11 -17.64 10.28 -34.26
N THR A 12 -18.09 11.50 -33.95
CA THR A 12 -19.49 11.79 -33.70
C THR A 12 -20.19 11.95 -35.06
N PRO A 13 -21.15 11.07 -35.43
CA PRO A 13 -21.86 11.16 -36.70
C PRO A 13 -22.61 12.50 -36.83
N GLU A 14 -22.79 12.97 -38.05
CA GLU A 14 -23.64 14.12 -38.32
C GLU A 14 -25.10 13.74 -37.96
N GLY A 15 -25.67 14.37 -36.93
CA GLY A 15 -26.96 14.00 -36.34
C GLY A 15 -26.91 13.01 -35.16
N GLY A 16 -25.73 12.62 -34.68
CA GLY A 16 -25.58 11.84 -33.46
C GLY A 16 -25.90 12.62 -32.18
N ILE A 17 -26.31 11.93 -31.11
CA ILE A 17 -26.54 12.54 -29.79
C ILE A 17 -25.20 13.07 -29.25
N ASP A 18 -25.21 14.32 -28.77
CA ASP A 18 -24.02 14.89 -28.12
C ASP A 18 -23.63 14.06 -26.89
N ARG A 19 -22.32 13.95 -26.64
CA ARG A 19 -21.78 13.09 -25.60
C ARG A 19 -22.35 13.39 -24.21
N ARG A 20 -22.58 14.67 -23.89
CA ARG A 20 -23.19 15.05 -22.60
C ARG A 20 -24.60 14.48 -22.47
N ALA A 21 -25.41 14.61 -23.51
CA ALA A 21 -26.78 14.11 -23.52
C ALA A 21 -26.80 12.57 -23.47
N PHE A 22 -25.88 11.90 -24.17
CA PHE A 22 -25.78 10.45 -24.12
C PHE A 22 -25.43 9.93 -22.71
N ILE A 23 -24.45 10.55 -22.04
CA ILE A 23 -24.11 10.20 -20.65
C ILE A 23 -25.31 10.46 -19.72
N GLY A 24 -26.02 11.58 -19.90
CA GLY A 24 -27.26 11.86 -19.16
C GLY A 24 -28.31 10.76 -19.34
N HIS A 25 -28.58 10.34 -20.57
CA HIS A 25 -29.52 9.25 -20.84
C HIS A 25 -29.13 7.92 -20.20
N LEU A 26 -27.83 7.60 -20.16
CA LEU A 26 -27.36 6.40 -19.46
C LEU A 26 -27.66 6.47 -17.96
N VAL A 27 -27.45 7.64 -17.33
CA VAL A 27 -27.78 7.82 -15.90
C VAL A 27 -29.29 7.73 -15.68
N ASP A 28 -30.11 8.36 -16.52
CA ASP A 28 -31.57 8.27 -16.44
C ASP A 28 -32.05 6.80 -16.60
N GLU A 29 -31.45 6.06 -17.55
CA GLU A 29 -31.75 4.65 -17.79
C GLU A 29 -31.42 3.78 -16.57
N TYR A 30 -30.32 4.07 -15.87
CA TYR A 30 -29.96 3.35 -14.64
C TYR A 30 -31.07 3.43 -13.58
N TYR A 31 -31.67 4.61 -13.38
CA TYR A 31 -32.69 4.81 -12.35
C TYR A 31 -34.09 4.38 -12.77
N THR A 32 -34.34 4.23 -14.07
CA THR A 32 -35.68 3.93 -14.60
C THR A 32 -35.85 2.48 -15.05
N SER A 33 -34.75 1.80 -15.41
CA SER A 33 -34.78 0.42 -15.88
C SER A 33 -34.86 -0.58 -14.73
N THR A 34 -35.72 -1.59 -14.90
CA THR A 34 -35.74 -2.79 -14.04
C THR A 34 -35.05 -3.98 -14.69
N ASN A 35 -34.52 -3.82 -15.91
CA ASN A 35 -33.86 -4.89 -16.67
C ASN A 35 -32.38 -4.94 -16.28
N VAL A 36 -31.96 -6.06 -15.69
CA VAL A 36 -30.59 -6.26 -15.20
C VAL A 36 -29.54 -6.16 -16.31
N GLU A 37 -29.79 -6.72 -17.50
CA GLU A 37 -28.84 -6.65 -18.63
C GLU A 37 -28.68 -5.21 -19.12
N ALA A 38 -29.77 -4.44 -19.14
CA ALA A 38 -29.71 -3.02 -19.48
C ALA A 38 -28.88 -2.24 -18.45
N LEU A 39 -29.08 -2.50 -17.15
CA LEU A 39 -28.28 -1.88 -16.08
C LEU A 39 -26.78 -2.23 -16.20
N GLU A 40 -26.47 -3.48 -16.55
CA GLU A 40 -25.09 -3.91 -16.80
C GLU A 40 -24.47 -3.18 -17.99
N GLN A 41 -25.22 -3.03 -19.08
CA GLN A 41 -24.77 -2.30 -20.27
C GLN A 41 -24.58 -0.81 -19.97
N VAL A 42 -25.50 -0.19 -19.23
CA VAL A 42 -25.44 1.20 -18.80
C VAL A 42 -24.18 1.45 -17.95
N THR A 43 -23.98 0.65 -16.91
CA THR A 43 -22.82 0.80 -16.01
C THR A 43 -21.49 0.52 -16.73
N ALA A 44 -21.45 -0.46 -17.65
CA ALA A 44 -20.28 -0.71 -18.48
C ALA A 44 -19.93 0.50 -19.36
N ASN A 45 -20.93 1.12 -19.99
CA ASN A 45 -20.74 2.31 -20.81
C ASN A 45 -20.23 3.50 -19.99
N LEU A 46 -20.83 3.76 -18.82
CA LEU A 46 -20.39 4.81 -17.92
C LEU A 46 -18.95 4.58 -17.44
N ALA A 47 -18.58 3.34 -17.11
CA ALA A 47 -17.22 2.99 -16.73
C ALA A 47 -16.21 3.24 -17.87
N ASN A 48 -16.59 2.94 -19.12
CA ASN A 48 -15.77 3.26 -20.30
C ASN A 48 -15.57 4.77 -20.48
N PHE A 49 -16.58 5.60 -20.18
CA PHE A 49 -16.41 7.06 -20.20
C PHE A 49 -15.45 7.54 -19.11
N ALA A 50 -15.51 6.95 -17.91
CA ALA A 50 -14.66 7.32 -16.77
C ALA A 50 -13.16 7.09 -17.03
N TYR A 51 -12.82 6.19 -17.96
CA TYR A 51 -11.42 5.93 -18.36
C TYR A 51 -10.70 7.15 -18.96
N ASP A 52 -11.42 8.06 -19.65
CA ASP A 52 -10.81 9.18 -20.37
C ASP A 52 -11.21 10.53 -19.73
N PRO A 53 -10.24 11.31 -19.20
CA PRO A 53 -10.51 12.55 -18.47
C PRO A 53 -11.34 13.60 -19.22
N ILE A 54 -11.30 13.57 -20.56
CA ILE A 54 -12.12 14.46 -21.40
C ILE A 54 -13.62 14.32 -21.12
N ASN A 55 -14.07 13.18 -20.58
CA ASN A 55 -15.47 12.92 -20.27
C ASN A 55 -15.86 13.26 -18.83
N TRP A 56 -14.90 13.50 -17.93
CA TRP A 56 -15.16 13.74 -16.51
C TRP A 56 -16.12 14.91 -16.23
N PRO A 57 -16.03 16.06 -16.92
CA PRO A 57 -17.02 17.13 -16.73
C PRO A 57 -18.44 16.71 -17.08
N HIS A 58 -18.61 15.81 -18.06
CA HIS A 58 -19.93 15.29 -18.44
C HIS A 58 -20.47 14.28 -17.44
N LEU A 59 -19.59 13.46 -16.85
CA LEU A 59 -19.94 12.52 -15.79
C LEU A 59 -20.36 13.24 -14.51
N HIS A 60 -19.64 14.29 -14.13
CA HIS A 60 -20.03 15.17 -13.01
C HIS A 60 -21.37 15.84 -13.28
N ALA A 61 -21.57 16.41 -14.47
CA ALA A 61 -22.82 17.09 -14.82
C ALA A 61 -24.05 16.16 -14.90
N ALA A 62 -23.84 14.85 -14.91
CA ALA A 62 -24.89 13.84 -14.95
C ALA A 62 -24.97 13.04 -13.64
N ASP A 63 -24.26 13.42 -12.57
CA ASP A 63 -24.26 12.72 -11.28
C ASP A 63 -23.92 11.22 -11.40
N ALA A 64 -23.02 10.87 -12.33
CA ALA A 64 -22.65 9.47 -12.58
C ALA A 64 -21.92 8.80 -11.40
N LEU A 65 -21.36 9.58 -10.47
CA LEU A 65 -20.72 9.06 -9.26
C LEU A 65 -21.74 8.36 -8.33
N ASP A 66 -22.97 8.89 -8.25
CA ASP A 66 -24.04 8.28 -7.46
C ASP A 66 -24.45 6.92 -8.05
N VAL A 67 -24.52 6.81 -9.39
CA VAL A 67 -24.78 5.55 -10.09
C VAL A 67 -23.72 4.50 -9.74
N PHE A 68 -22.44 4.88 -9.73
CA PHE A 68 -21.37 3.95 -9.36
C PHE A 68 -21.48 3.51 -7.91
N VAL A 69 -21.70 4.43 -6.96
CA VAL A 69 -21.84 4.07 -5.54
C VAL A 69 -23.06 3.17 -5.30
N ALA A 70 -24.21 3.50 -5.88
CA ALA A 70 -25.41 2.67 -5.81
C ALA A 70 -25.16 1.25 -6.36
N SER A 71 -24.41 1.15 -7.47
CA SER A 71 -24.06 -0.12 -8.11
C SER A 71 -23.19 -1.03 -7.22
N LEU A 72 -22.36 -0.46 -6.33
CA LEU A 72 -21.53 -1.23 -5.38
C LEU A 72 -22.36 -1.95 -4.31
N ASP A 73 -23.53 -1.40 -3.95
CA ASP A 73 -24.40 -1.96 -2.90
C ASP A 73 -25.36 -3.04 -3.42
N THR A 74 -25.36 -3.28 -4.74
CA THR A 74 -26.14 -4.36 -5.35
C THR A 74 -25.51 -5.73 -5.05
N GLN A 75 -26.25 -6.81 -5.35
CA GLN A 75 -25.71 -8.19 -5.35
C GLN A 75 -25.17 -8.61 -6.72
N ASN A 76 -25.21 -7.74 -7.73
CA ASN A 76 -24.80 -8.08 -9.08
C ASN A 76 -23.28 -7.85 -9.24
N PRO A 77 -22.49 -8.90 -9.56
CA PRO A 77 -21.04 -8.78 -9.65
C PRO A 77 -20.58 -7.91 -10.84
N ASN A 78 -21.33 -7.87 -11.94
CA ASN A 78 -21.00 -7.04 -13.10
C ASN A 78 -21.19 -5.55 -12.77
N LEU A 79 -22.31 -5.19 -12.12
CA LEU A 79 -22.53 -3.81 -11.68
C LEU A 79 -21.46 -3.35 -10.68
N GLN A 80 -21.14 -4.20 -9.70
CA GLN A 80 -20.06 -3.94 -8.73
C GLN A 80 -18.70 -3.76 -9.42
N LEU A 81 -18.38 -4.60 -10.40
CA LEU A 81 -17.13 -4.54 -11.17
C LEU A 81 -17.03 -3.26 -12.00
N HIS A 82 -18.06 -2.93 -12.77
CA HIS A 82 -18.08 -1.71 -13.58
C HIS A 82 -17.95 -0.46 -12.71
N ALA A 83 -18.66 -0.44 -11.58
CA ALA A 83 -18.60 0.67 -10.64
C ALA A 83 -17.21 0.86 -10.03
N VAL A 84 -16.60 -0.19 -9.45
CA VAL A 84 -15.27 -0.05 -8.83
C VAL A 84 -14.20 0.28 -9.87
N ALA A 85 -14.31 -0.24 -11.09
CA ALA A 85 -13.42 0.10 -12.19
C ALA A 85 -13.55 1.57 -12.59
N ALA A 86 -14.79 2.08 -12.69
CA ALA A 86 -15.06 3.48 -12.98
C ALA A 86 -14.49 4.41 -11.91
N LEU A 87 -14.77 4.12 -10.63
CA LEU A 87 -14.28 4.91 -9.50
C LEU A 87 -12.75 4.89 -9.40
N CYS A 88 -12.11 3.74 -9.68
CA CYS A 88 -10.66 3.62 -9.76
C CYS A 88 -10.02 4.49 -10.85
N ASN A 89 -10.71 4.75 -11.95
CA ASN A 89 -10.22 5.66 -12.99
C ASN A 89 -10.53 7.12 -12.63
N PHE A 90 -11.72 7.36 -12.09
CA PHE A 90 -12.24 8.69 -11.84
C PHE A 90 -11.66 9.35 -10.58
N CYS A 91 -11.10 8.58 -9.64
CA CYS A 91 -10.49 9.11 -8.42
C CYS A 91 -9.25 9.99 -8.65
N LEU A 92 -8.76 10.09 -9.89
CA LEU A 92 -7.71 11.03 -10.27
C LEU A 92 -8.23 12.49 -10.36
N ASP A 93 -9.54 12.68 -10.50
CA ASP A 93 -10.19 13.97 -10.36
C ASP A 93 -10.41 14.31 -8.88
N THR A 94 -10.03 15.52 -8.45
CA THR A 94 -10.07 15.91 -7.03
C THR A 94 -11.49 15.95 -6.47
N GLN A 95 -12.49 16.35 -7.26
CA GLN A 95 -13.88 16.38 -6.80
C GLN A 95 -14.42 14.96 -6.64
N ALA A 96 -14.19 14.10 -7.63
CA ALA A 96 -14.56 12.68 -7.54
C ALA A 96 -13.84 11.96 -6.39
N ALA A 97 -12.55 12.24 -6.16
CA ALA A 97 -11.79 11.66 -5.06
C ALA A 97 -12.41 11.98 -3.69
N ARG A 98 -12.84 13.22 -3.46
CA ARG A 98 -13.52 13.62 -2.21
C ARG A 98 -14.84 12.88 -2.02
N PHE A 99 -15.65 12.82 -3.06
CA PHE A 99 -16.91 12.06 -3.04
C PHE A 99 -16.67 10.58 -2.73
N ILE A 100 -15.64 9.97 -3.33
CA ILE A 100 -15.26 8.58 -3.07
C ILE A 100 -14.82 8.38 -1.62
N LEU A 101 -14.08 9.34 -1.05
CA LEU A 101 -13.65 9.28 0.35
C LEU A 101 -14.83 9.33 1.32
N GLU A 102 -15.84 10.15 1.04
CA GLU A 102 -17.09 10.19 1.80
C GLU A 102 -17.84 8.85 1.76
N ASN A 103 -17.70 8.10 0.66
CA ASN A 103 -18.35 6.80 0.44
C ASN A 103 -17.41 5.59 0.61
N ILE A 104 -16.22 5.77 1.20
CA ILE A 104 -15.17 4.75 1.24
C ILE A 104 -15.59 3.46 1.96
N ALA A 105 -16.54 3.57 2.91
CA ALA A 105 -17.06 2.43 3.66
C ALA A 105 -17.72 1.38 2.76
N ILE A 106 -18.42 1.80 1.70
CA ILE A 106 -19.11 0.91 0.76
C ILE A 106 -18.08 0.12 -0.06
N ILE A 107 -17.07 0.81 -0.59
CA ILE A 107 -15.96 0.21 -1.34
C ILE A 107 -15.18 -0.77 -0.46
N ARG A 108 -14.90 -0.39 0.79
CA ARG A 108 -14.24 -1.26 1.76
C ARG A 108 -15.06 -2.51 2.04
N SER A 109 -16.37 -2.36 2.30
CA SER A 109 -17.28 -3.50 2.52
C SER A 109 -17.27 -4.48 1.34
N LEU A 110 -17.31 -3.96 0.10
CA LEU A 110 -17.20 -4.78 -1.11
C LEU A 110 -15.85 -5.52 -1.17
N PHE A 111 -14.74 -4.83 -0.93
CA PHE A 111 -13.40 -5.44 -0.95
C PHE A 111 -13.23 -6.55 0.11
N LEU A 112 -13.79 -6.34 1.30
CA LEU A 112 -13.71 -7.30 2.40
C LEU A 112 -14.45 -8.62 2.10
N ARG A 113 -15.52 -8.57 1.30
CA ARG A 113 -16.38 -9.73 1.01
C ARG A 113 -16.18 -10.37 -0.37
N THR A 114 -15.63 -9.65 -1.34
CA THR A 114 -15.55 -10.12 -2.72
C THR A 114 -14.49 -11.21 -2.89
N GLU A 115 -14.82 -12.24 -3.67
CA GLU A 115 -13.89 -13.27 -4.18
C GLU A 115 -13.55 -13.03 -5.66
N HIS A 116 -14.00 -11.91 -6.24
CA HIS A 116 -13.79 -11.59 -7.64
C HIS A 116 -12.47 -10.84 -7.86
N THR A 117 -11.51 -11.48 -8.54
CA THR A 117 -10.15 -10.96 -8.75
C THR A 117 -10.09 -9.54 -9.35
N GLU A 118 -10.90 -9.22 -10.37
CA GLU A 118 -10.87 -7.86 -10.94
C GLU A 118 -11.37 -6.78 -9.97
N ILE A 119 -12.39 -7.09 -9.15
CA ILE A 119 -12.89 -6.16 -8.12
C ILE A 119 -11.79 -5.89 -7.09
N VAL A 120 -11.04 -6.93 -6.69
CA VAL A 120 -9.88 -6.83 -5.80
C VAL A 120 -8.81 -5.91 -6.39
N LEU A 121 -8.43 -6.14 -7.66
CA LEU A 121 -7.40 -5.34 -8.33
C LEU A 121 -7.79 -3.86 -8.46
N HIS A 122 -9.02 -3.57 -8.89
CA HIS A 122 -9.53 -2.20 -8.96
C HIS A 122 -9.63 -1.55 -7.58
N SER A 123 -10.08 -2.29 -6.57
CA SER A 123 -10.15 -1.78 -5.19
C SER A 123 -8.77 -1.46 -4.64
N LEU A 124 -7.77 -2.34 -4.83
CA LEU A 124 -6.39 -2.11 -4.40
C LEU A 124 -5.79 -0.88 -5.10
N ALA A 125 -5.98 -0.78 -6.41
CA ALA A 125 -5.51 0.36 -7.19
C ALA A 125 -6.16 1.66 -6.74
N LEU A 126 -7.48 1.66 -6.50
CA LEU A 126 -8.23 2.80 -5.98
C LEU A 126 -7.69 3.26 -4.61
N HIS A 127 -7.54 2.34 -3.65
CA HIS A 127 -6.99 2.68 -2.33
C HIS A 127 -5.57 3.25 -2.44
N TYR A 128 -4.72 2.68 -3.30
CA TYR A 128 -3.37 3.20 -3.54
C TYR A 128 -3.37 4.62 -4.12
N GLN A 129 -4.24 4.90 -5.09
CA GLN A 129 -4.38 6.22 -5.69
C GLN A 129 -4.88 7.26 -4.68
N LEU A 130 -5.90 6.91 -3.89
CA LEU A 130 -6.42 7.80 -2.84
C LEU A 130 -5.37 8.09 -1.76
N LEU A 131 -4.58 7.09 -1.36
CA LEU A 131 -3.45 7.27 -0.45
C LEU A 131 -2.37 8.21 -1.00
N SER A 132 -2.17 8.18 -2.33
CA SER A 132 -1.19 9.02 -3.01
C SER A 132 -1.69 10.46 -3.24
N ALA A 133 -3.01 10.68 -3.20
CA ALA A 133 -3.61 11.99 -3.40
C ALA A 133 -3.50 12.91 -2.17
N GLU A 134 -3.14 12.37 -0.99
CA GLU A 134 -2.95 13.11 0.26
C GLU A 134 -4.17 13.96 0.68
N LEU A 135 -5.38 13.53 0.30
CA LEU A 135 -6.65 14.22 0.60
C LEU A 135 -7.27 13.82 1.95
N THR A 136 -6.73 12.79 2.61
CA THR A 136 -7.25 12.21 3.87
C THR A 136 -6.11 11.59 4.69
N THR A 137 -6.38 11.25 5.95
CA THR A 137 -5.44 10.55 6.80
C THR A 137 -5.28 9.08 6.38
N LYS A 138 -4.08 8.52 6.56
CA LYS A 138 -3.84 7.09 6.28
C LYS A 138 -4.74 6.17 7.11
N GLN A 139 -5.12 6.60 8.31
CA GLN A 139 -5.93 5.81 9.25
C GLN A 139 -7.38 5.68 8.79
N GLU A 140 -7.90 6.70 8.10
CA GLU A 140 -9.25 6.65 7.51
C GLU A 140 -9.32 5.68 6.32
N LEU A 141 -8.25 5.60 5.52
CA LEU A 141 -8.19 4.72 4.34
C LEU A 141 -7.76 3.28 4.67
N ILE A 142 -6.82 3.11 5.60
CA ILE A 142 -6.19 1.83 5.92
C ILE A 142 -6.66 1.35 7.30
N THR A 143 -7.63 0.43 7.29
CA THR A 143 -8.10 -0.23 8.50
C THR A 143 -7.37 -1.57 8.74
N PRO A 144 -7.32 -2.08 9.98
CA PRO A 144 -6.74 -3.39 10.28
C PRO A 144 -7.36 -4.54 9.47
N ASP A 145 -8.67 -4.53 9.34
CA ASP A 145 -9.49 -5.46 8.55
C ASP A 145 -9.16 -5.39 7.05
N LEU A 146 -8.99 -4.18 6.49
CA LEU A 146 -8.51 -4.00 5.12
C LEU A 146 -7.13 -4.65 4.95
N LEU A 147 -6.18 -4.36 5.84
CA LEU A 147 -4.83 -4.92 5.79
C LEU A 147 -4.82 -6.44 5.89
N GLN A 148 -5.63 -7.01 6.78
CA GLN A 148 -5.79 -8.46 6.92
C GLN A 148 -6.32 -9.08 5.62
N ARG A 149 -7.31 -8.44 4.98
CA ARG A 149 -7.84 -8.90 3.69
C ARG A 149 -6.81 -8.80 2.56
N VAL A 150 -6.02 -7.73 2.51
CA VAL A 150 -4.90 -7.61 1.56
C VAL A 150 -3.88 -8.72 1.77
N GLN A 151 -3.53 -9.03 3.03
CA GLN A 151 -2.61 -10.12 3.36
C GLN A 151 -3.16 -11.48 2.94
N HIS A 152 -4.45 -11.73 3.15
CA HIS A 152 -5.11 -12.95 2.70
C HIS A 152 -5.02 -13.12 1.17
N TRP A 153 -5.42 -12.10 0.40
CA TRP A 153 -5.28 -12.13 -1.06
C TRP A 153 -3.82 -12.32 -1.51
N ARG A 154 -2.87 -11.75 -0.78
CA ARG A 154 -1.45 -11.90 -1.08
C ARG A 154 -0.93 -13.32 -0.85
N GLN A 155 -1.49 -14.06 0.11
CA GLN A 155 -1.06 -15.41 0.47
C GLN A 155 -1.77 -16.48 -0.38
N GLU A 156 -3.06 -16.30 -0.62
CA GLU A 156 -3.92 -17.36 -1.17
C GLU A 156 -4.22 -17.18 -2.67
N SER A 157 -3.99 -16.00 -3.26
CA SER A 157 -4.31 -15.76 -4.67
C SER A 157 -3.43 -16.54 -5.63
N LYS A 158 -4.03 -17.01 -6.71
CA LYS A 158 -3.33 -17.59 -7.87
C LYS A 158 -3.06 -16.56 -8.97
N ASP A 159 -3.60 -15.35 -8.86
CA ASP A 159 -3.45 -14.32 -9.87
C ASP A 159 -2.09 -13.61 -9.75
N ALA A 160 -1.28 -13.72 -10.80
CA ALA A 160 0.04 -13.15 -10.83
C ALA A 160 0.04 -11.63 -10.62
N ARG A 161 -1.02 -10.88 -10.95
CA ARG A 161 -1.10 -9.41 -10.75
C ARG A 161 -1.25 -9.03 -9.27
N ILE A 162 -1.92 -9.88 -8.49
CA ILE A 162 -2.03 -9.71 -7.04
C ILE A 162 -0.68 -10.05 -6.38
N LEU A 163 -0.06 -11.15 -6.83
CA LEU A 163 1.23 -11.62 -6.32
C LEU A 163 2.43 -10.76 -6.78
N SER A 164 2.38 -10.16 -7.97
CA SER A 164 3.46 -9.40 -8.61
C SER A 164 3.67 -8.01 -8.05
N SER A 165 2.85 -7.58 -7.08
CA SER A 165 3.20 -6.51 -6.14
C SER A 165 4.51 -6.83 -5.36
N GLN A 166 5.02 -8.06 -5.48
CA GLN A 166 6.44 -8.36 -5.44
C GLN A 166 7.24 -7.63 -6.56
N ALA A 167 7.47 -6.33 -6.40
CA ALA A 167 8.89 -6.00 -6.31
C ALA A 167 9.37 -6.83 -5.12
N LYS A 168 10.01 -7.99 -5.36
CA LYS A 168 10.47 -8.91 -4.30
C LYS A 168 10.99 -8.04 -3.17
N LEU A 169 10.24 -7.92 -2.06
CA LEU A 169 10.70 -7.21 -0.89
C LEU A 169 11.87 -8.05 -0.42
N GLN A 170 13.06 -7.70 -0.92
CA GLN A 170 14.26 -8.42 -0.59
C GLN A 170 14.38 -8.30 0.92
N LYS A 171 14.51 -9.43 1.59
CA LYS A 171 14.78 -9.47 3.01
C LYS A 171 15.99 -10.34 3.27
N VAL A 172 16.73 -9.98 4.30
CA VAL A 172 17.75 -10.84 4.88
C VAL A 172 17.46 -11.00 6.36
N GLU A 173 17.63 -12.22 6.84
CA GLU A 173 17.50 -12.57 8.25
C GLU A 173 18.85 -13.11 8.73
N VAL A 174 19.29 -12.59 9.87
CA VAL A 174 20.54 -12.99 10.52
C VAL A 174 20.24 -13.26 11.98
N ILE A 175 20.66 -14.42 12.47
CA ILE A 175 20.59 -14.73 13.90
C ILE A 175 21.93 -14.34 14.53
N LYS A 176 21.90 -13.49 15.56
CA LYS A 176 23.06 -13.18 16.39
C LYS A 176 22.74 -13.45 17.85
N ARG A 177 23.61 -14.20 18.51
CA ARG A 177 23.62 -14.36 19.96
C ARG A 177 24.70 -13.44 20.52
N PHE A 178 24.31 -12.45 21.31
CA PHE A 178 25.23 -11.50 21.93
C PHE A 178 25.83 -12.10 23.19
N THR A 179 27.16 -12.07 23.27
CA THR A 179 27.93 -12.60 24.39
C THR A 179 28.48 -11.47 25.27
N GLN A 180 28.97 -11.82 26.46
CA GLN A 180 29.66 -10.85 27.31
C GLN A 180 30.89 -10.23 26.61
N GLN A 181 31.61 -11.02 25.81
CA GLN A 181 32.77 -10.55 25.06
C GLN A 181 32.41 -9.51 23.99
N ASP A 182 31.25 -9.65 23.33
CA ASP A 182 30.75 -8.63 22.39
C ASP A 182 30.55 -7.28 23.10
N LEU A 183 29.94 -7.30 24.29
CA LEU A 183 29.67 -6.10 25.08
C LEU A 183 30.97 -5.45 25.55
N GLU A 184 31.91 -6.23 26.06
CA GLU A 184 33.22 -5.72 26.51
C GLU A 184 34.01 -5.09 25.35
N THR A 185 34.02 -5.74 24.19
CA THR A 185 34.68 -5.22 22.98
C THR A 185 34.03 -3.89 22.56
N PHE A 186 32.70 -3.83 22.57
CA PHE A 186 31.98 -2.60 22.23
C PHE A 186 32.21 -1.49 23.25
N SER A 187 32.23 -1.81 24.55
CA SER A 187 32.57 -0.87 25.62
C SER A 187 33.98 -0.31 25.46
N GLN A 188 34.97 -1.16 25.16
CA GLN A 188 36.34 -0.72 24.93
C GLN A 188 36.46 0.21 23.72
N PHE A 189 35.73 -0.11 22.63
CA PHE A 189 35.76 0.70 21.42
C PHE A 189 35.06 2.06 21.58
N THR A 190 33.91 2.08 22.28
CA THR A 190 33.06 3.27 22.39
C THR A 190 33.31 4.12 23.64
N GLY A 191 33.91 3.54 24.67
CA GLY A 191 34.01 4.13 26.00
C GLY A 191 32.75 3.96 26.87
N ASP A 192 31.70 3.28 26.38
CA ASP A 192 30.47 3.05 27.16
C ASP A 192 30.62 1.84 28.10
N PHE A 193 31.11 2.12 29.31
CA PHE A 193 31.25 1.17 30.41
C PHE A 193 30.07 1.19 31.40
N ASN A 194 28.88 1.62 30.97
CA ASN A 194 27.71 1.63 31.85
C ASN A 194 27.48 0.24 32.46
N HIS A 195 27.32 0.17 33.79
CA HIS A 195 27.25 -1.07 34.57
C HIS A 195 26.15 -2.04 34.10
N ILE A 196 25.11 -1.53 33.40
CA ILE A 196 24.04 -2.35 32.82
C ILE A 196 24.52 -3.34 31.74
N HIS A 197 25.75 -3.15 31.23
CA HIS A 197 26.40 -3.96 30.21
C HIS A 197 27.49 -4.89 30.78
N THR A 198 27.82 -4.76 32.06
CA THR A 198 29.02 -5.37 32.66
C THR A 198 28.70 -6.53 33.58
N THR A 199 29.75 -7.21 34.03
CA THR A 199 29.66 -8.34 34.95
C THR A 199 29.21 -7.99 36.36
N GLN A 200 29.04 -6.69 36.66
CA GLN A 200 28.53 -6.21 37.95
C GLN A 200 27.06 -6.59 38.19
N LEU A 201 26.28 -6.81 37.13
CA LEU A 201 24.92 -7.34 37.22
C LEU A 201 24.89 -8.85 36.97
N PRO A 202 23.87 -9.59 37.45
CA PRO A 202 23.59 -10.95 36.98
C PRO A 202 23.32 -11.00 35.47
N VAL A 203 23.66 -12.11 34.81
CA VAL A 203 23.49 -12.27 33.35
C VAL A 203 22.04 -12.03 32.91
N SER A 204 21.06 -12.44 33.71
CA SER A 204 19.62 -12.23 33.46
C SER A 204 19.20 -10.76 33.44
N GLU A 205 19.96 -9.87 34.08
CA GLU A 205 19.65 -8.45 34.20
C GLU A 205 20.43 -7.58 33.23
N ARG A 206 21.58 -8.06 32.75
CA ARG A 206 22.42 -7.39 31.75
C ARG A 206 21.66 -7.15 30.45
N ARG A 207 22.01 -6.06 29.78
CA ARG A 207 21.38 -5.60 28.54
C ARG A 207 22.44 -5.39 27.48
N VAL A 208 22.13 -5.73 26.23
CA VAL A 208 22.97 -5.37 25.08
C VAL A 208 22.89 -3.86 24.88
N HIS A 209 24.01 -3.20 24.54
CA HIS A 209 24.01 -1.78 24.17
C HIS A 209 23.03 -1.52 23.02
N GLY A 210 22.15 -0.54 23.16
CA GLY A 210 21.24 -0.16 22.08
C GLY A 210 22.01 0.25 20.80
N ALA A 211 23.10 1.00 20.97
CA ALA A 211 23.96 1.39 19.86
C ALA A 211 24.63 0.19 19.15
N LEU A 212 24.94 -0.89 19.88
CA LEU A 212 25.49 -2.12 19.29
C LEU A 212 24.47 -2.80 18.38
N LEU A 213 23.18 -2.81 18.74
CA LEU A 213 22.13 -3.32 17.86
C LEU A 213 22.10 -2.54 16.53
N ASN A 214 22.19 -1.20 16.59
CA ASN A 214 22.24 -0.37 15.39
C ASN A 214 23.52 -0.63 14.57
N ALA A 215 24.67 -0.83 15.23
CA ALA A 215 25.93 -1.15 14.55
C ALA A 215 25.86 -2.48 13.79
N VAL A 216 25.22 -3.51 14.38
CA VAL A 216 25.01 -4.81 13.71
C VAL A 216 24.08 -4.65 12.51
N VAL A 217 22.97 -3.91 12.65
CA VAL A 217 22.06 -3.61 11.54
C VAL A 217 22.76 -2.86 10.43
N ALA A 218 23.57 -1.84 10.74
CA ALA A 218 24.37 -1.11 9.77
C ALA A 218 25.36 -2.03 9.03
N GLY A 219 25.98 -2.98 9.74
CA GLY A 219 26.81 -4.02 9.13
C GLY A 219 26.04 -4.90 8.14
N ILE A 220 24.83 -5.36 8.50
CA ILE A 220 23.96 -6.14 7.61
C ILE A 220 23.56 -5.32 6.38
N ILE A 221 23.20 -4.04 6.56
CA ILE A 221 22.85 -3.13 5.47
C ILE A 221 24.03 -2.98 4.49
N GLY A 222 25.23 -2.75 5.03
CA GLY A 222 26.45 -2.51 4.26
C GLY A 222 27.08 -3.75 3.63
N THR A 223 26.68 -4.96 4.03
CA THR A 223 27.34 -6.20 3.57
C THR A 223 26.41 -7.22 2.92
N LYS A 224 25.12 -7.25 3.32
CA LYS A 224 24.16 -8.25 2.85
C LYS A 224 23.04 -7.63 2.03
N LEU A 225 22.31 -6.67 2.58
CA LEU A 225 21.15 -6.08 1.92
C LEU A 225 20.93 -4.62 2.34
N PRO A 226 21.08 -3.62 1.44
CA PRO A 226 21.30 -3.76 0.01
C PRO A 226 22.64 -4.37 -0.40
N GLY A 227 23.65 -4.30 0.48
CA GLY A 227 24.96 -4.93 0.27
C GLY A 227 26.11 -3.93 0.09
N PRO A 228 27.30 -4.41 -0.34
CA PRO A 228 28.52 -3.63 -0.41
C PRO A 228 28.38 -2.31 -1.19
N GLY A 229 28.99 -1.25 -0.65
CA GLY A 229 28.95 0.10 -1.24
C GLY A 229 27.73 0.93 -0.84
N THR A 230 26.84 0.38 -0.01
CA THR A 230 25.73 1.14 0.58
C THR A 230 26.23 2.14 1.62
N VAL A 231 25.72 3.36 1.55
CA VAL A 231 25.96 4.40 2.57
C VAL A 231 24.65 4.75 3.26
N VAL A 232 24.63 4.71 4.59
CA VAL A 232 23.48 5.13 5.39
C VAL A 232 23.43 6.66 5.42
N LEU A 233 22.29 7.25 5.03
CA LEU A 233 22.09 8.71 5.01
C LEU A 233 21.30 9.18 6.24
N GLU A 234 20.30 8.41 6.65
CA GLU A 234 19.38 8.76 7.73
C GLU A 234 18.86 7.46 8.37
N GLN A 235 18.72 7.45 9.70
CA GLN A 235 18.07 6.37 10.43
C GLN A 235 17.11 6.92 11.48
N HIS A 236 15.94 6.29 11.59
CA HIS A 236 14.98 6.52 12.67
C HIS A 236 14.70 5.19 13.36
N PHE A 237 14.90 5.11 14.67
CA PHE A 237 14.72 3.85 15.40
C PHE A 237 14.22 4.06 16.82
N LYS A 238 13.72 2.98 17.40
CA LYS A 238 13.23 2.91 18.79
C LYS A 238 13.79 1.66 19.47
N PHE A 239 14.15 1.81 20.75
CA PHE A 239 14.43 0.70 21.65
C PHE A 239 13.14 0.35 22.39
N LEU A 240 12.50 -0.74 21.99
CA LEU A 240 11.15 -1.10 22.44
C LEU A 240 11.19 -1.92 23.73
N LYS A 241 12.15 -2.84 23.84
CA LYS A 241 12.36 -3.72 24.99
C LYS A 241 13.86 -3.97 25.21
N PRO A 242 14.30 -4.33 26.43
CA PRO A 242 15.70 -4.71 26.68
C PRO A 242 16.10 -5.95 25.87
N CYS A 243 17.17 -5.85 25.09
CA CYS A 243 17.78 -7.01 24.44
C CYS A 243 18.71 -7.73 25.43
N ARG A 244 18.51 -9.04 25.62
CA ARG A 244 19.24 -9.87 26.57
C ARG A 244 20.46 -10.53 25.94
N LEU A 245 21.49 -10.76 26.76
CA LEU A 245 22.63 -11.59 26.37
C LEU A 245 22.23 -13.06 26.33
N GLU A 246 23.06 -13.87 25.67
CA GLU A 246 22.89 -15.33 25.62
C GLU A 246 21.48 -15.76 25.18
N THR A 247 20.86 -14.93 24.34
CA THR A 247 19.54 -15.15 23.77
C THR A 247 19.62 -14.85 22.28
N ASP A 248 19.13 -15.77 21.47
CA ASP A 248 19.17 -15.64 20.02
C ASP A 248 18.32 -14.44 19.60
N THR A 249 18.95 -13.53 18.86
CA THR A 249 18.30 -12.33 18.33
C THR A 249 18.18 -12.46 16.83
N VAL A 250 16.94 -12.54 16.34
CA VAL A 250 16.65 -12.57 14.90
C VAL A 250 16.61 -11.15 14.39
N ILE A 251 17.51 -10.81 13.49
CA ILE A 251 17.64 -9.48 12.88
C ILE A 251 17.15 -9.57 11.45
N THR A 252 16.06 -8.88 11.15
CA THR A 252 15.46 -8.84 9.82
C THR A 252 15.66 -7.45 9.22
N VAL A 253 16.18 -7.37 8.00
CA VAL A 253 16.26 -6.14 7.20
C VAL A 253 15.45 -6.35 5.93
N ARG A 254 14.55 -5.42 5.60
CA ARG A 254 13.69 -5.48 4.40
C ARG A 254 13.89 -4.25 3.53
N LEU A 255 14.16 -4.47 2.24
CA LEU A 255 14.28 -3.40 1.25
C LEU A 255 12.90 -2.95 0.78
N LEU A 256 12.50 -1.74 1.17
CA LEU A 256 11.19 -1.17 0.84
C LEU A 256 11.18 -0.51 -0.54
N LYS A 257 12.28 0.15 -0.91
CA LYS A 257 12.45 0.79 -2.22
C LYS A 257 13.88 0.62 -2.68
N ALA A 258 14.07 0.10 -3.88
CA ALA A 258 15.36 -0.05 -4.55
C ALA A 258 15.50 1.04 -5.63
N ARG A 259 16.16 2.16 -5.30
CA ARG A 259 16.46 3.29 -6.21
C ARG A 259 17.82 3.87 -5.85
N LYS A 260 18.27 4.96 -6.49
CA LYS A 260 19.49 5.67 -6.06
C LYS A 260 19.48 6.01 -4.57
N ILE A 261 18.34 6.51 -4.09
CA ILE A 261 18.03 6.62 -2.66
C ILE A 261 17.08 5.47 -2.32
N SER A 262 17.63 4.45 -1.68
CA SER A 262 16.89 3.28 -1.23
C SER A 262 16.38 3.49 0.19
N SER A 263 15.31 2.79 0.55
CA SER A 263 14.78 2.79 1.92
C SER A 263 14.63 1.37 2.43
N VAL A 264 15.07 1.13 3.66
CA VAL A 264 14.91 -0.15 4.36
C VAL A 264 14.13 0.03 5.65
N GLU A 265 13.45 -1.02 6.08
CA GLU A 265 13.02 -1.22 7.46
C GLU A 265 13.82 -2.36 8.08
N TYR A 266 13.96 -2.34 9.39
CA TYR A 266 14.61 -3.41 10.13
C TYR A 266 14.00 -3.59 11.51
N GLU A 267 14.06 -4.83 12.01
CA GLU A 267 13.67 -5.19 13.36
C GLU A 267 14.63 -6.24 13.93
N CYS A 268 14.82 -6.20 15.24
CA CYS A 268 15.46 -7.25 16.03
C CYS A 268 14.43 -7.86 16.96
N ARG A 269 14.32 -9.18 16.97
CA ARG A 269 13.39 -9.95 17.81
C ARG A 269 14.13 -10.93 18.70
N GLN A 270 13.68 -11.05 19.94
CA GLN A 270 14.04 -12.15 20.84
C GLN A 270 12.74 -12.84 21.25
N HIS A 271 12.63 -14.15 20.96
CA HIS A 271 11.34 -14.85 21.05
C HIS A 271 10.28 -14.12 20.19
N ASP A 272 9.10 -13.83 20.73
CA ASP A 272 8.03 -13.11 20.04
C ASP A 272 8.12 -11.57 20.16
N ASP A 273 9.10 -11.08 20.92
CA ASP A 273 9.23 -9.68 21.29
C ASP A 273 10.16 -8.89 20.37
N VAL A 274 9.66 -7.77 19.83
CA VAL A 274 10.50 -6.79 19.13
C VAL A 274 11.25 -5.95 20.16
N VAL A 275 12.59 -6.05 20.17
CA VAL A 275 13.45 -5.31 21.10
C VAL A 275 13.97 -4.00 20.49
N PHE A 276 14.17 -3.97 19.18
CA PHE A 276 14.68 -2.82 18.43
C PHE A 276 14.06 -2.80 17.04
N ALA A 277 13.62 -1.64 16.57
CA ALA A 277 13.07 -1.49 15.23
C ALA A 277 13.31 -0.09 14.68
N GLY A 278 13.44 0.02 13.36
CA GLY A 278 13.65 1.30 12.71
C GLY A 278 13.57 1.25 11.19
N THR A 279 13.81 2.40 10.59
CA THR A 279 13.92 2.60 9.15
C THR A 279 15.22 3.34 8.83
N ALA A 280 15.69 3.20 7.59
CA ALA A 280 16.84 3.95 7.10
C ALA A 280 16.69 4.38 5.64
N LYS A 281 17.20 5.56 5.32
CA LYS A 281 17.45 6.00 3.93
C LYS A 281 18.91 5.73 3.60
N LEU A 282 19.13 5.20 2.42
CA LEU A 282 20.42 4.68 1.97
C LEU A 282 20.76 5.26 0.61
N LEU A 283 22.03 5.60 0.40
CA LEU A 283 22.58 5.79 -0.93
C LEU A 283 23.13 4.44 -1.40
N THR A 284 22.56 3.91 -2.48
CA THR A 284 23.01 2.67 -3.12
C THR A 284 23.55 3.00 -4.51
N LYS A 285 24.73 2.49 -4.86
CA LYS A 285 25.21 2.54 -6.26
C LYS A 285 24.32 1.62 -7.09
N ILE A 286 23.81 2.13 -8.21
CA ILE A 286 23.09 1.36 -9.23
C ILE A 286 24.10 0.50 -9.99
#